data_AF-A0A516WEA5-F1
#
_entry.id   AF-A0A516WEA5-F1
#
_cell.length_a   1.000
_cell.length_b   1.000
_cell.length_c   1.000
_cell.angle_alpha   90.00
_cell.angle_beta   90.00
_cell.angle_gamma   90.00
#
_symmetry.space_group_name_H-M   'P 1'
#
loop_
_entity.id
_entity.type
_entity.pdbx_description
1 polymer ?
#
loop_
_entity_poly.entity_id
_entity_poly.type
_entity_poly.pdbx_seq_one_letter_code
_entity_poly.pdbx_strand_id
1 'polypeptide(L)' 'MPELKRAVGLSKTTIYQMMKNGDFPAPIQMTGKTVAWRASDVAAWVASRPISGAPEASVG' A
#
# COMPACT_ATOMS: atom_id res chain seq x y z
N MET A 1 -12.43 -0.41 -4.73
CA MET A 1 -11.27 -1.16 -4.20
C MET A 1 -10.70 -2.30 -5.07
N PRO A 2 -11.15 -2.62 -6.31
CA PRO A 2 -10.51 -3.69 -7.05
C PRO A 2 -9.07 -3.33 -7.47
N GLU A 3 -8.81 -2.09 -7.87
CA GLU A 3 -7.49 -1.67 -8.35
C GLU A 3 -6.41 -1.69 -7.26
N LEU A 4 -6.70 -1.20 -6.05
CA LEU A 4 -5.74 -1.25 -4.94
C LEU A 4 -5.32 -2.69 -4.62
N LYS A 5 -6.29 -3.61 -4.55
CA LYS A 5 -6.02 -5.03 -4.30
C LYS A 5 -5.13 -5.65 -5.38
N ARG A 6 -5.32 -5.25 -6.64
CA ARG A 6 -4.47 -5.69 -7.76
C ARG A 6 -3.06 -5.10 -7.68
N ALA A 7 -2.95 -3.84 -7.30
CA ALA A 7 -1.67 -3.14 -7.17
C ALA A 7 -0.82 -3.67 -6.00
N VAL A 8 -1.45 -3.97 -4.85
CA VAL A 8 -0.73 -4.42 -3.64
C VAL A 8 -0.74 -5.94 -3.44
N GLY A 9 -1.58 -6.68 -4.18
CA GLY A 9 -1.74 -8.13 -4.01
C GLY A 9 -2.37 -8.55 -2.67
N LEU A 10 -2.89 -7.60 -1.88
CA LEU A 10 -3.40 -7.83 -0.53
C LEU A 10 -4.92 -7.87 -0.45
N SER A 11 -5.41 -8.68 0.48
CA SER A 11 -6.81 -8.71 0.88
C SER A 11 -7.21 -7.45 1.64
N LYS A 12 -8.50 -7.07 1.56
CA LYS A 12 -9.06 -5.91 2.27
C LYS A 12 -8.70 -5.93 3.76
N THR A 13 -8.84 -7.08 4.41
CA THR A 13 -8.56 -7.26 5.84
C THR A 13 -7.11 -6.94 6.17
N THR A 14 -6.16 -7.44 5.37
CA THR A 14 -4.73 -7.16 5.53
C THR A 14 -4.47 -5.66 5.41
N ILE A 15 -5.02 -5.00 4.40
CA ILE A 15 -4.84 -3.54 4.21
C ILE A 15 -5.35 -2.78 5.44
N TYR A 16 -6.53 -3.14 5.99
CA TYR A 16 -7.03 -2.51 7.23
C TYR A 16 -6.17 -2.81 8.46
N GLN A 17 -5.64 -4.02 8.59
CA GLN A 17 -4.72 -4.35 9.69
C GLN A 17 -3.42 -3.56 9.58
N MET A 18 -2.87 -3.42 8.37
CA MET A 18 -1.66 -2.64 8.12
C MET A 18 -1.90 -1.14 8.34
N MET A 19 -3.06 -0.61 7.96
CA MET A 19 -3.47 0.75 8.33
C MET A 19 -3.52 0.92 9.85
N LYS A 20 -4.09 -0.04 10.58
CA LYS A 20 -4.15 -0.01 12.05
C LYS A 20 -2.75 -0.06 12.69
N ASN A 21 -1.83 -0.80 12.06
CA ASN A 21 -0.45 -0.93 12.51
C ASN A 21 0.46 0.24 12.05
N GLY A 22 -0.05 1.17 11.23
CA GLY A 22 0.74 2.26 10.65
C GLY A 22 1.71 1.83 9.54
N ASP A 23 1.60 0.59 9.05
CA ASP A 23 2.46 0.02 8.01
C ASP A 23 1.97 0.34 6.60
N PHE A 24 0.71 0.76 6.44
CA PHE A 24 0.13 1.11 5.14
C PHE A 24 -0.23 2.60 5.06
N PRO A 25 -0.08 3.26 3.90
CA PRO A 25 -0.41 4.67 3.75
C PRO A 25 -1.86 4.97 4.16
N ALA A 26 -2.04 6.06 4.90
CA ALA A 26 -3.34 6.49 5.37
C ALA A 26 -4.26 6.87 4.19
N PRO A 27 -5.53 6.41 4.19
CA PRO A 27 -6.49 6.84 3.19
C PRO A 27 -6.80 8.33 3.30
N ILE A 28 -6.97 8.97 2.14
CA ILE A 28 -7.53 10.32 2.02
C ILE A 28 -9.04 10.19 1.85
N GLN A 29 -9.80 10.79 2.76
CA GLN A 29 -11.26 10.78 2.69
C GLN A 29 -11.72 11.80 1.64
N MET A 30 -12.35 11.30 0.56
CA MET A 30 -12.81 12.17 -0.54
C MET A 30 -14.20 12.71 -0.29
N THR A 31 -15.19 11.84 -0.04
CA THR A 31 -16.58 12.25 0.22
C THR A 31 -17.33 11.14 0.96
N GLY A 32 -18.01 11.48 2.05
CA GLY A 32 -18.81 10.53 2.83
C GLY A 32 -18.00 9.31 3.29
N LYS A 33 -18.38 8.12 2.80
CA LYS A 33 -17.74 6.82 3.10
C LYS A 33 -16.65 6.42 2.10
N THR A 34 -16.34 7.28 1.13
CA THR A 34 -15.37 7.00 0.08
C THR A 34 -13.99 7.48 0.50
N VAL A 35 -13.03 6.55 0.47
CA VAL A 35 -11.62 6.80 0.71
C VAL A 35 -10.80 6.46 -0.53
N ALA A 36 -9.75 7.23 -0.75
CA ALA A 36 -8.80 7.03 -1.84
C ALA A 36 -7.37 7.07 -1.31
N TRP A 37 -6.45 6.51 -2.08
CA TRP A 37 -5.02 6.63 -1.83
C TRP A 37 -4.38 7.34 -3.00
N ARG A 38 -3.35 8.11 -2.70
CA ARG A 38 -2.46 8.59 -3.74
C ARG A 38 -1.72 7.40 -4.34
N ALA A 39 -1.73 7.34 -5.67
CA ALA A 39 -1.01 6.30 -6.40
C ALA A 39 0.49 6.30 -6.04
N SER A 40 1.08 7.48 -5.86
CA SER A 40 2.49 7.63 -5.48
C SER A 40 2.81 7.04 -4.10
N ASP A 41 1.95 7.26 -3.10
CA ASP A 41 2.15 6.69 -1.75
C ASP A 41 2.04 5.17 -1.75
N VAL A 42 1.06 4.62 -2.49
CA VAL A 42 0.92 3.16 -2.64
C VAL A 42 2.11 2.58 -3.40
N ALA A 43 2.56 3.23 -4.48
CA ALA A 43 3.71 2.78 -5.25
C ALA A 43 5.01 2.82 -4.44
N ALA A 44 5.24 3.89 -3.68
CA ALA A 44 6.38 4.01 -2.78
C ALA A 44 6.34 2.95 -1.68
N TRP A 45 5.17 2.68 -1.10
CA TRP A 45 5.00 1.59 -0.14
C TRP A 45 5.28 0.21 -0.75
N VAL A 46 4.79 -0.06 -1.96
CA VAL A 46 5.09 -1.33 -2.67
C VAL A 46 6.59 -1.45 -2.94
N ALA A 47 7.24 -0.38 -3.39
CA ALA A 47 8.68 -0.35 -3.66
C ALA A 47 9.52 -0.48 -2.38
N SER A 48 9.04 0.01 -1.25
CA SER A 48 9.71 -0.10 0.05
C SER A 48 9.63 -1.51 0.65
N ARG A 49 8.72 -2.37 0.17
CA ARG A 49 8.63 -3.73 0.68
C ARG A 49 9.72 -4.59 0.06
N PRO A 50 10.44 -5.39 0.86
CA PRO A 50 11.37 -6.37 0.30
C PRO A 50 10.55 -7.34 -0.56
N ILE A 51 10.79 -7.28 -1.87
CA ILE A 51 10.27 -8.27 -2.82
C ILE A 51 10.79 -9.60 -2.29
N SER A 52 9.91 -10.51 -1.88
CA SER A 52 10.32 -11.84 -1.39
C SER A 52 10.85 -12.75 -2.52
N GLY A 53 11.42 -12.14 -3.56
CA GLY A 53 12.14 -12.69 -4.70
C GLY A 53 13.25 -11.72 -5.18
N ALA A 54 14.08 -11.24 -4.24
CA ALA A 54 15.37 -10.51 -4.32
C ALA A 54 16.11 -10.38 -5.70
N PRO A 55 16.99 -9.36 -5.91
CA PRO A 55 17.98 -8.87 -4.92
C PRO A 55 18.24 -7.34 -4.85
N GLU A 56 18.75 -6.95 -3.68
CA GLU A 56 19.86 -6.00 -3.46
C GLU A 56 20.24 -5.09 -4.65
N ALA A 57 19.93 -3.80 -4.55
CA ALA A 57 20.55 -2.79 -5.38
C ALA A 57 20.95 -1.58 -4.52
N SER A 58 22.22 -1.61 -4.13
CA SER A 58 23.15 -0.48 -3.99
C SER A 58 22.63 0.78 -3.29
N VAL A 59 22.99 0.92 -2.02
CA VAL A 59 23.49 2.20 -1.50
C VAL A 59 25.02 2.06 -1.45
N GLY A 60 25.71 2.99 -2.12
CA GLY A 60 27.17 2.95 -2.32
C GLY A 60 28.00 3.34 -1.12
#